data_AF-A0A330HNX6-F1
#
_entry.id   AF-A0A330HNX6-F1
#
_cell.length_a   1.000
_cell.length_b   1.000
_cell.length_c   1.000
_cell.angle_alpha   90.00
_cell.angle_beta   90.00
_cell.angle_gamma   90.00
#
_symmetry.space_group_name_H-M   'P 1'
#
loop_
_entity.id
_entity.type
_entity.pdbx_description
1 polymer ?
#
loop_
_entity_poly.entity_id
_entity_poly.type
_entity_poly.pdbx_seq_one_letter_code
_entity_poly.pdbx_strand_id
1 'polypeptide(L)'
;MLDHELTQRPGKGWTPWRDGTGEVDIDKVWWAARCLHFPKLNSSAWFDGSELVGIAFWGYRGEKWCMRLKPADWQPLPDKFKREREREQQEALDGIRIAAEQRMLAIIALTGKRQSAPDASAV
;
A
#
# COMPACT_ATOMS: atom_id res chain seq x y z
N MET A 1 37.29 -5.54 3.35
CA MET A 1 36.06 -5.33 4.15
C MET A 1 35.67 -6.67 4.71
N LEU A 2 35.78 -6.84 6.03
CA LEU A 2 35.59 -8.12 6.71
C LEU A 2 34.12 -8.27 7.14
N ASP A 3 33.62 -9.50 7.15
CA ASP A 3 32.19 -9.82 7.33
C ASP A 3 31.60 -9.36 8.67
N HIS A 4 32.45 -9.12 9.68
CA HIS A 4 32.08 -8.61 11.01
C HIS A 4 32.04 -7.07 11.10
N GLU A 5 32.57 -6.36 10.11
CA GLU A 5 32.53 -4.90 10.01
C GLU A 5 31.19 -4.41 9.41
N LEU A 6 30.38 -5.34 8.88
CA LEU A 6 29.06 -5.09 8.33
C LEU A 6 28.02 -4.93 9.47
N THR A 7 28.05 -3.77 10.15
CA THR A 7 27.05 -3.37 11.15
C THR A 7 25.62 -3.23 10.58
N GLN A 8 25.45 -3.37 9.27
CA GLN A 8 24.18 -3.31 8.56
C GLN A 8 23.56 -4.69 8.24
N ARG A 9 24.00 -5.78 8.87
CA ARG A 9 23.27 -7.05 8.74
C ARG A 9 21.82 -6.88 9.27
N PRO A 10 20.81 -7.47 8.60
CA PRO A 10 19.48 -7.63 9.17
C PRO A 10 19.58 -8.44 10.46
N GLY A 11 19.64 -7.75 11.60
CA GLY A 11 19.87 -8.37 12.91
C GLY A 11 20.12 -7.33 14.00
N LYS A 12 21.07 -6.42 13.81
CA LYS A 12 21.33 -5.30 14.73
C LYS A 12 20.77 -4.01 14.13
N GLY A 13 19.84 -3.37 14.82
CA GLY A 13 19.15 -2.17 14.31
C GLY A 13 17.96 -2.44 13.37
N TRP A 14 17.61 -3.71 13.16
CA TRP A 14 16.46 -4.14 12.36
C TRP A 14 15.48 -4.91 13.23
N THR A 15 14.21 -4.54 13.18
CA THR A 15 13.11 -5.19 13.89
C THR A 15 12.31 -6.04 12.91
N PRO A 16 12.08 -7.33 13.21
CA PRO A 16 11.12 -8.13 12.47
C PRO A 16 9.75 -7.46 12.49
N TRP A 17 9.00 -7.54 11.39
CA TRP A 17 7.63 -7.05 11.40
C TRP A 17 6.81 -7.90 12.39
N ARG A 18 5.98 -7.25 13.22
CA ARG A 18 5.18 -7.97 14.22
C ARG A 18 4.02 -8.73 13.57
N ASP A 19 3.34 -8.14 12.59
CA ASP A 19 2.20 -8.74 11.87
C ASP A 19 2.02 -8.16 10.45
N GLY A 20 1.67 -9.00 9.46
CA GLY A 20 1.19 -8.59 8.13
C GLY A 20 2.22 -7.97 7.17
N THR A 21 1.74 -7.38 6.06
CA THR A 21 2.53 -6.54 5.15
C THR A 21 2.82 -5.20 5.84
N GLY A 22 3.89 -5.16 6.63
CA GLY A 22 4.46 -3.99 7.32
C GLY A 22 4.84 -2.78 6.46
N GLU A 23 4.34 -2.71 5.22
CA GLU A 23 4.10 -1.46 4.51
C GLU A 23 3.35 -0.45 5.39
N VAL A 24 2.32 -0.89 6.11
CA VAL A 24 1.53 -0.02 7.01
C VAL A 24 2.39 0.53 8.17
N ASP A 25 3.30 -0.29 8.71
CA ASP A 25 4.20 0.13 9.79
C ASP A 25 5.32 1.03 9.27
N ILE A 26 5.82 0.76 8.06
CA ILE A 26 6.79 1.62 7.37
C ILE A 26 6.16 2.98 7.07
N ASP A 27 4.94 3.05 6.56
CA ASP A 27 4.29 4.33 6.25
C ASP A 27 4.05 5.20 7.50
N LYS A 28 3.82 4.56 8.65
CA LYS A 28 3.67 5.24 9.94
C LYS A 28 4.98 5.79 10.48
N VAL A 29 6.05 5.00 10.39
CA VAL A 29 7.37 5.37 10.91
C VAL A 29 8.14 6.13 9.83
N TRP A 30 8.50 5.47 8.75
CA TRP A 30 9.26 6.05 7.64
C TRP A 30 8.32 6.62 6.57
N TRP A 31 7.53 7.62 6.94
CA TRP A 31 6.49 8.21 6.07
C TRP A 31 7.04 8.78 4.75
N ALA A 32 8.32 9.16 4.68
CA ALA A 32 8.97 9.63 3.46
C ALA A 32 9.49 8.49 2.56
N ALA A 33 9.51 7.25 3.08
CA ALA A 33 10.06 6.13 2.37
C ALA A 33 9.26 5.78 1.11
N ARG A 34 9.97 5.27 0.11
CA ARG A 34 9.42 4.82 -1.17
C ARG A 34 9.74 3.36 -1.40
N CYS A 35 8.72 2.60 -1.80
CA CYS A 35 8.82 1.19 -2.10
C CYS A 35 9.36 0.99 -3.53
N LEU A 36 10.39 0.16 -3.65
CA LEU A 36 10.89 -0.37 -4.90
C LEU A 36 10.67 -1.89 -4.89
N HIS A 37 9.87 -2.36 -5.85
CA HIS A 37 9.60 -3.78 -6.01
C HIS A 37 10.54 -4.40 -7.06
N PHE A 38 11.13 -5.55 -6.73
CA PHE A 38 12.02 -6.32 -7.57
C PHE A 38 11.38 -7.68 -7.90
N PRO A 39 10.64 -7.80 -9.02
CA PRO A 39 9.86 -9.00 -9.34
C PRO A 39 10.73 -10.26 -9.47
N LYS A 40 11.90 -10.15 -10.13
CA LYS A 40 12.79 -11.32 -10.33
C LYS A 40 13.35 -11.89 -9.03
N LEU A 41 13.46 -11.04 -8.01
CA LEU A 41 13.95 -11.42 -6.68
C LEU A 41 12.81 -11.70 -5.70
N ASN A 42 11.55 -11.51 -6.14
CA ASN A 42 10.37 -11.49 -5.29
C ASN A 42 10.63 -10.73 -3.99
N SER A 43 11.11 -9.49 -4.09
CA SER A 43 11.41 -8.67 -2.90
C SER A 43 10.92 -7.24 -3.08
N SER A 44 10.49 -6.61 -2.00
CA SER A 44 10.21 -5.18 -1.95
C SER A 44 11.13 -4.52 -0.94
N ALA A 45 11.67 -3.36 -1.29
CA ALA A 45 12.58 -2.60 -0.46
C ALA A 45 12.07 -1.17 -0.30
N TRP A 46 12.15 -0.62 0.91
CA TRP A 46 11.73 0.74 1.21
C TRP A 46 12.95 1.60 1.48
N PHE A 47 13.01 2.75 0.79
CA PHE A 47 14.09 3.71 0.91
C PHE A 47 13.58 5.07 1.39
N ASP A 48 14.13 5.57 2.49
CA ASP A 48 13.97 6.97 2.91
C ASP A 48 15.19 7.76 2.41
N GLY A 49 15.01 8.53 1.33
CA GLY A 49 16.12 9.11 0.58
C GLY A 49 17.06 8.03 0.05
N SER A 50 18.30 8.02 0.51
CA SER A 50 19.32 7.01 0.15
C SER A 50 19.40 5.83 1.13
N GLU A 51 18.62 5.84 2.22
CA GLU A 51 18.72 4.82 3.25
C GLU A 51 17.70 3.71 3.08
N LEU A 52 18.16 2.45 3.08
CA LEU A 52 17.27 1.28 3.14
C LEU A 52 16.69 1.15 4.55
N VAL A 53 15.37 1.32 4.68
CA VAL A 53 14.64 1.31 5.95
C VAL A 53 13.74 0.09 6.12
N GLY A 54 13.42 -0.61 5.04
CA GLY A 54 12.56 -1.80 5.09
C GLY A 54 12.86 -2.77 3.97
N ILE A 55 12.71 -4.07 4.24
CA ILE A 55 12.78 -5.10 3.20
C ILE A 55 11.78 -6.21 3.49
N ALA A 56 11.14 -6.65 2.41
CA ALA A 56 10.17 -7.72 2.33
C ALA A 56 10.66 -8.76 1.33
N PHE A 57 10.74 -10.02 1.74
CA PHE A 57 10.93 -11.13 0.82
C PHE A 57 9.62 -11.89 0.64
N TRP A 58 9.16 -11.95 -0.60
CA TRP A 58 7.95 -12.65 -1.03
C TRP A 58 8.35 -14.06 -1.51
N GLY A 59 7.74 -15.12 -0.97
CA GLY A 59 7.91 -16.50 -1.48
C GLY A 59 8.73 -17.48 -0.61
N TYR A 60 9.41 -18.42 -1.28
CA TYR A 60 9.80 -19.75 -0.78
C TYR A 60 10.68 -19.81 0.49
N ARG A 61 11.40 -18.74 0.85
CA ARG A 61 12.32 -18.76 2.01
C ARG A 61 11.64 -18.40 3.34
N GLY A 62 10.32 -18.45 3.36
CA GLY A 62 9.52 -17.94 4.46
C GLY A 62 9.49 -16.42 4.42
N GLU A 63 8.37 -15.90 4.87
CA GLU A 63 8.08 -14.48 5.04
C GLU A 63 9.11 -13.85 5.99
N LYS A 64 10.17 -13.28 5.42
CA LYS A 64 11.20 -12.55 6.15
C LYS A 64 11.02 -11.08 5.90
N TRP A 65 10.59 -10.40 6.94
CA TRP A 65 10.28 -9.00 6.90
C TRP A 65 11.02 -8.29 8.01
N CYS A 66 11.69 -7.20 7.68
CA CYS A 66 12.35 -6.39 8.68
C CYS A 66 12.35 -4.91 8.30
N MET A 67 12.29 -4.07 9.31
CA MET A 67 12.36 -2.63 9.21
C MET A 67 13.47 -2.12 10.14
N ARG A 68 14.17 -1.06 9.75
CA ARG A 68 15.09 -0.38 10.67
C ARG A 68 14.32 0.16 11.87
N LEU A 69 14.96 0.09 13.03
CA LEU A 69 14.48 0.77 14.22
C LEU A 69 14.33 2.26 13.94
N LYS A 70 13.24 2.82 14.44
CA LYS A 70 13.01 4.25 14.45
C LYS A 70 14.21 4.97 15.13
N PRO A 71 14.84 5.96 14.47
CA PRO A 71 15.88 6.78 15.07
C PRO A 71 15.35 7.55 16.28
N ALA A 72 16.23 7.87 17.23
CA ALA A 72 15.86 8.63 18.43
C ALA A 72 15.27 10.02 18.08
N ASP A 73 15.83 10.67 17.06
CA ASP A 73 15.44 12.02 16.61
C ASP A 73 14.31 12.03 15.57
N TRP A 74 13.61 10.91 15.42
CA TRP A 74 12.55 10.79 14.43
C TRP A 74 11.40 11.77 14.70
N GLN A 75 10.98 12.45 13.64
CA GLN A 75 9.82 13.33 13.67
C GLN A 75 8.64 12.69 12.95
N PRO A 76 7.42 12.77 13.54
CA PRO A 76 6.21 12.30 12.88
C PRO A 76 5.95 13.10 11.60
N LEU A 77 5.14 12.52 10.72
CA LEU A 77 4.66 13.21 9.53
C LEU A 77 4.08 14.57 9.94
N PRO A 78 4.58 15.70 9.39
CA PRO A 78 4.04 17.00 9.70
C PRO A 78 2.55 17.08 9.34
N ASP A 79 1.75 17.76 10.16
CA ASP A 79 0.29 17.75 10.04
C ASP A 79 -0.23 18.25 8.69
N LYS A 80 0.53 19.14 8.03
CA LYS A 80 0.24 19.60 6.67
C LYS A 80 0.15 18.43 5.68
N PHE A 81 1.11 17.50 5.73
CA PHE A 81 1.15 16.35 4.82
C PHE A 81 0.17 15.25 5.24
N LYS A 82 -0.17 15.13 6.53
CA LYS A 82 -1.25 14.23 6.98
C LYS A 82 -2.57 14.60 6.30
N ARG A 83 -2.97 15.87 6.36
CA ARG A 83 -4.21 16.37 5.76
C ARG A 83 -4.25 16.19 4.24
N GLU A 84 -3.11 16.39 3.58
CA GLU A 84 -3.01 16.21 2.14
C GLU A 84 -3.16 14.74 1.74
N ARG A 85 -2.52 13.82 2.46
CA ARG A 85 -2.69 12.37 2.24
C ARG A 85 -4.10 11.88 2.55
N GLU A 86 -4.71 12.37 3.63
CA GLU A 86 -6.11 12.07 3.96
C GLU A 86 -7.06 12.54 2.86
N ARG A 87 -6.80 13.73 2.29
CA ARG A 87 -7.57 14.24 1.15
C ARG A 87 -7.41 13.34 -0.08
N GLU A 88 -6.19 12.96 -0.46
CA GLU A 88 -5.94 12.06 -1.60
C GLU A 88 -6.62 10.70 -1.42
N GLN A 89 -6.56 10.12 -0.22
CA GLN A 89 -7.26 8.87 0.07
C GLN A 89 -8.77 9.01 -0.03
N GLN A 90 -9.32 10.11 0.49
CA GLN A 90 -10.76 10.37 0.42
C GLN A 90 -11.21 10.57 -1.04
N GLU A 91 -10.46 11.32 -1.84
CA GLU A 91 -10.74 11.52 -3.27
C GLU A 91 -10.72 10.19 -4.05
N ALA A 92 -9.76 9.30 -3.74
CA ALA A 92 -9.71 7.97 -4.35
C ALA A 92 -10.92 7.11 -3.99
N LEU A 93 -11.33 7.12 -2.72
CA LEU A 93 -12.52 6.39 -2.24
C LEU A 93 -13.81 6.97 -2.84
N ASP A 94 -13.92 8.28 -2.92
CA ASP A 94 -15.07 8.97 -3.51
C ASP A 94 -15.16 8.65 -5.01
N GLY A 95 -14.03 8.61 -5.73
CA GLY A 95 -13.97 8.18 -7.13
C GLY A 95 -14.46 6.74 -7.33
N ILE A 96 -14.05 5.81 -6.46
CA ILE A 96 -14.53 4.42 -6.49
C ILE A 96 -16.03 4.36 -6.22
N ARG A 97 -16.52 5.14 -5.25
CA ARG A 97 -17.94 5.19 -4.88
C ARG A 97 -18.80 5.73 -6.03
N ILE A 98 -18.41 6.85 -6.64
CA ILE A 98 -19.11 7.42 -7.80
C ILE A 98 -19.14 6.41 -8.96
N ALA A 99 -18.01 5.75 -9.24
CA ALA A 99 -17.95 4.73 -10.28
C ALA A 99 -18.83 3.50 -9.98
N ALA A 100 -18.98 3.13 -8.70
CA ALA A 100 -19.90 2.06 -8.29
C ALA A 100 -21.36 2.49 -8.46
N GLU A 101 -21.72 3.70 -8.04
CA GLU A 101 -23.07 4.27 -8.19
C GLU A 101 -23.46 4.39 -9.67
N GLN A 102 -22.56 4.87 -10.54
CA GLN A 102 -22.79 4.92 -11.98
C GLN A 102 -23.03 3.55 -12.61
N ARG A 103 -22.24 2.53 -12.20
CA ARG A 103 -22.46 1.14 -12.65
C ARG A 103 -23.83 0.62 -12.22
N MET A 104 -24.23 0.90 -10.99
CA MET A 104 -25.54 0.50 -10.47
C MET A 104 -26.68 1.19 -11.23
N LEU A 105 -26.58 2.49 -11.48
CA LEU A 105 -27.57 3.25 -12.25
C LEU A 105 -27.68 2.75 -13.69
N ALA A 106 -26.56 2.41 -14.34
CA ALA A 106 -26.57 1.83 -15.68
C ALA A 106 -27.31 0.48 -15.71
N ILE A 107 -27.12 -0.37 -14.69
CA ILE A 107 -27.86 -1.63 -14.54
C ILE A 107 -29.35 -1.37 -14.39
N ILE A 108 -29.75 -0.41 -13.52
CA ILE A 108 -31.16 -0.06 -13.30
C ILE A 108 -31.81 0.47 -14.58
N ALA A 109 -31.11 1.30 -15.36
CA ALA A 109 -31.62 1.81 -16.63
C ALA A 109 -31.81 0.69 -17.67
N LEU A 110 -30.91 -0.29 -17.70
CA LEU A 110 -31.00 -1.47 -18.57
C LEU A 110 -32.15 -2.39 -18.17
N THR A 111 -32.36 -2.65 -16.88
CA THR A 111 -33.48 -3.48 -16.40
C THR A 111 -34.83 -2.78 -16.51
N GLY A 112 -34.89 -1.47 -16.27
CA GLY A 112 -36.08 -0.65 -16.48
C GLY A 112 -36.55 -0.67 -17.94
N LYS A 113 -35.62 -0.53 -18.91
CA LYS A 113 -35.94 -0.66 -20.35
C LYS A 113 -36.45 -2.04 -20.74
N ARG A 114 -36.03 -3.11 -20.06
CA ARG A 114 -36.51 -4.47 -20.30
C ARG A 114 -37.93 -4.69 -19.78
N GLN A 115 -38.31 -4.05 -18.68
CA GLN A 115 -39.68 -4.15 -18.13
C GLN A 115 -40.69 -3.28 -18.89
N SER A 116 -40.24 -2.21 -19.54
CA SER A 116 -41.10 -1.30 -20.30
C SER A 116 -41.29 -1.67 -21.78
N ALA A 117 -40.66 -2.74 -22.27
CA ALA A 117 -40.98 -3.27 -23.59
C ALA A 117 -42.34 -3.98 -23.48
N PRO A 118 -43.43 -3.45 -24.08
CA PRO A 118 -44.68 -4.18 -24.12
C PRO A 118 -44.47 -5.43 -24.99
N ASP A 119 -45.11 -6.53 -24.61
CA ASP A 119 -45.30 -7.71 -25.47
C ASP A 119 -45.91 -7.24 -26.80
N ALA A 120 -45.04 -6.94 -27.75
CA ALA A 120 -45.41 -6.67 -29.12
C ALA A 120 -45.53 -8.02 -29.82
N SER A 121 -46.77 -8.38 -30.10
CA SER A 121 -47.26 -9.44 -30.99
C SER A 121 -47.27 -10.88 -30.46
N ALA A 122 -48.48 -11.33 -30.11
CA ALA A 122 -49.01 -12.59 -30.63
C ALA A 122 -50.46 -12.33 -31.07
N VAL A 123 -50.63 -12.21 -32.38
CA VAL A 123 -51.89 -12.29 -33.13
C VAL A 123 -52.21 -13.76 -33.35
#